data_AF-A0A1E8QAA3-F1
#
_entry.id   AF-A0A1E8QAA3-F1
#
_cell.length_a   1.000
_cell.length_b   1.000
_cell.length_c   1.000
_cell.angle_alpha   90.00
_cell.angle_beta   90.00
_cell.angle_gamma   90.00
#
_symmetry.space_group_name_H-M   'P 1'
#
loop_
_entity.id
_entity.type
_entity.pdbx_description
1 polymer ?
#
loop_
_entity_poly.entity_id
_entity_poly.type
_entity_poly.pdbx_seq_one_letter_code
_entity_poly.pdbx_strand_id
1 'polypeptide(L)'
;MAAKYGTLNAAMAARDELAEVQLRYKLLAEAFEEFPQLRSNLNPQLERAKAEIVRLSALKARGSGATSDKVVAFDAARFRKSNASPQNEDAGAS
;
A
#
# COMPACT_ATOMS: atom_id res chain seq x y z
N MET A 1 -15.35 7.00 8.63
CA MET A 1 -14.26 7.94 8.29
C MET A 1 -14.89 9.26 7.92
N ALA A 2 -14.67 10.33 8.68
CA ALA A 2 -15.27 11.63 8.37
C ALA A 2 -14.59 12.21 7.11
N ALA A 3 -15.37 12.68 6.13
CA ALA A 3 -14.82 13.27 4.92
C ALA A 3 -14.23 14.65 5.26
N LYS A 4 -12.94 14.84 4.98
CA LYS A 4 -12.22 16.11 5.19
C LYS A 4 -12.82 17.27 4.38
N TYR A 5 -13.52 16.97 3.29
CA TYR A 5 -14.22 17.92 2.45
C TYR A 5 -15.70 17.54 2.35
N GLY A 6 -16.58 18.55 2.27
CA GLY A 6 -18.02 18.35 2.12
C GLY A 6 -18.46 18.00 0.69
N THR A 7 -17.64 18.30 -0.33
CA THR A 7 -17.99 18.08 -1.74
C THR A 7 -16.80 17.53 -2.54
N LEU A 8 -17.11 16.81 -3.63
CA LEU A 8 -16.10 16.29 -4.56
C LEU A 8 -15.26 17.44 -5.17
N ASN A 9 -15.92 18.54 -5.54
CA ASN A 9 -15.25 19.71 -6.11
C ASN A 9 -14.23 20.34 -5.16
N ALA A 10 -14.53 20.38 -3.85
CA ALA A 10 -13.60 20.89 -2.86
C ALA A 10 -12.35 20.00 -2.74
N ALA A 11 -12.50 18.67 -2.82
CA ALA A 11 -11.37 17.74 -2.83
C ALA A 11 -10.50 17.89 -4.10
N MET A 12 -11.15 18.03 -5.27
CA MET A 12 -10.46 18.27 -6.54
C MET A 12 -9.69 19.60 -6.53
N ALA A 13 -10.31 20.68 -6.03
CA ALA A 13 -9.66 21.99 -5.92
C ALA A 13 -8.44 21.96 -5.00
N ALA A 14 -8.51 21.18 -3.91
CA ALA A 14 -7.39 20.95 -3.00
C ALA A 14 -6.36 19.93 -3.52
N ARG A 15 -6.58 19.32 -4.69
CA ARG A 15 -5.77 18.22 -5.25
C ARG A 15 -5.55 17.07 -4.28
N ASP A 16 -6.55 16.79 -3.43
CA ASP A 16 -6.51 15.69 -2.47
C ASP A 16 -7.12 14.44 -3.10
N GLU A 17 -6.34 13.75 -3.94
CA GLU A 17 -6.78 12.61 -4.76
C GLU A 17 -7.43 11.50 -3.92
N LEU A 18 -6.88 11.20 -2.74
CA LEU A 18 -7.46 10.18 -1.86
C LEU A 18 -8.85 10.62 -1.36
N ALA A 19 -9.00 11.87 -0.95
CA ALA A 19 -10.29 12.37 -0.48
C ALA A 19 -11.31 12.47 -1.63
N GLU A 20 -10.87 12.84 -2.83
CA GLU A 20 -11.70 12.85 -4.02
C GLU A 20 -12.28 11.46 -4.32
N VAL A 21 -11.43 10.43 -4.35
CA VAL A 21 -11.89 9.06 -4.65
C VAL A 21 -12.78 8.51 -3.53
N GLN A 22 -12.51 8.84 -2.26
CA GLN A 22 -13.39 8.48 -1.14
C GLN A 22 -14.78 9.10 -1.25
N LEU A 23 -14.86 10.39 -1.62
CA LEU A 23 -16.14 11.06 -1.86
C LEU A 23 -16.86 10.48 -3.08
N ARG A 24 -16.14 10.18 -4.17
CA ARG A 24 -16.70 9.50 -5.35
C ARG A 24 -17.29 8.14 -4.98
N TYR A 25 -16.57 7.32 -4.20
CA TYR A 25 -17.07 6.03 -3.72
C TYR A 25 -18.37 6.20 -2.92
N LYS A 26 -18.39 7.17 -1.99
CA LYS A 26 -19.58 7.44 -1.18
C LYS A 26 -20.79 7.82 -2.05
N LEU A 27 -20.62 8.74 -3.00
CA LEU A 27 -21.69 9.15 -3.92
C LEU A 27 -22.19 7.98 -4.79
N LEU A 28 -21.27 7.14 -5.28
CA LEU A 28 -21.63 5.94 -6.04
C LEU A 28 -22.39 4.93 -5.18
N ALA A 29 -22.04 4.78 -3.91
CA ALA A 29 -22.71 3.87 -2.98
C ALA A 29 -24.12 4.35 -2.65
N GLU A 30 -24.28 5.66 -2.40
CA GLU A 30 -25.59 6.29 -2.20
C GLU A 30 -26.48 6.08 -3.44
N ALA A 31 -25.95 6.34 -4.65
CA ALA A 31 -26.69 6.11 -5.89
C ALA A 31 -27.01 4.62 -6.12
N PHE A 32 -26.15 3.70 -5.68
CA PHE A 32 -26.38 2.26 -5.78
C PHE A 32 -27.53 1.79 -4.89
N GLU A 33 -27.67 2.40 -3.71
CA GLU A 33 -28.76 2.14 -2.77
C GLU A 33 -30.07 2.76 -3.26
N GLU A 34 -30.03 4.00 -3.76
CA GLU A 34 -31.20 4.75 -4.21
C GLU A 34 -31.77 4.22 -5.55
N PHE A 35 -30.89 3.78 -6.47
CA PHE A 35 -31.27 3.34 -7.82
C PHE A 35 -30.84 1.90 -8.11
N PRO A 36 -31.53 0.89 -7.57
CA PRO A 36 -31.16 -0.52 -7.71
C PRO A 36 -31.17 -1.04 -9.17
N GLN A 37 -31.88 -0.38 -10.07
CA GLN A 37 -31.86 -0.65 -11.51
C GLN A 37 -30.52 -0.35 -12.18
N LEU A 38 -29.67 0.49 -11.55
CA LEU A 38 -28.35 0.87 -12.08
C LEU A 38 -27.22 -0.01 -11.55
N ARG A 39 -27.51 -1.04 -10.75
CA ARG A 39 -26.48 -1.86 -10.07
C ARG A 39 -25.45 -2.47 -11.02
N SER A 40 -25.88 -2.97 -12.19
CA SER A 40 -24.97 -3.52 -13.20
C SER A 40 -23.95 -2.49 -13.69
N ASN A 41 -24.37 -1.22 -13.80
CA ASN A 41 -23.53 -0.11 -14.27
C ASN A 41 -22.66 0.48 -13.15
N LEU A 42 -23.16 0.47 -11.90
CA LEU A 42 -22.49 1.07 -10.74
C LEU A 42 -21.50 0.12 -10.06
N ASN A 43 -21.73 -1.19 -10.07
CA ASN A 43 -20.83 -2.17 -9.45
C ASN A 43 -19.37 -2.06 -9.95
N PRO A 44 -19.09 -2.03 -11.27
CA PRO A 44 -17.71 -1.89 -11.75
C PRO A 44 -17.05 -0.58 -11.29
N GLN A 45 -17.82 0.51 -11.18
CA GLN A 45 -17.30 1.81 -10.73
C GLN A 45 -16.98 1.80 -9.23
N LEU A 46 -17.82 1.16 -8.42
CA LEU A 46 -17.58 0.96 -6.99
C LEU A 46 -16.31 0.13 -6.75
N GLU A 47 -16.15 -0.99 -7.45
CA GLU A 47 -14.96 -1.84 -7.29
C GLU A 47 -13.68 -1.13 -7.73
N ARG A 48 -13.75 -0.35 -8.82
CA ARG A 48 -12.63 0.50 -9.25
C ARG A 48 -12.27 1.54 -8.19
N ALA A 49 -13.27 2.23 -7.63
CA ALA A 49 -13.04 3.22 -6.58
C ALA A 49 -12.46 2.60 -5.30
N LYS A 50 -12.92 1.41 -4.89
CA LYS A 50 -12.31 0.66 -3.77
C LYS A 50 -10.84 0.34 -4.01
N ALA A 51 -10.52 -0.20 -5.19
CA ALA A 51 -9.14 -0.53 -5.55
C ALA A 51 -8.23 0.71 -5.52
N GLU A 52 -8.73 1.85 -5.99
CA GLU A 52 -8.00 3.11 -6.00
C GLU A 52 -7.83 3.72 -4.60
N ILE A 53 -8.85 3.63 -3.74
CA ILE A 53 -8.73 4.01 -2.32
C ILE A 53 -7.62 3.21 -1.63
N VAL A 54 -7.57 1.90 -1.84
CA VAL A 54 -6.52 1.05 -1.24
C VAL A 54 -5.14 1.47 -1.75
N ARG A 55 -4.99 1.65 -3.08
CA ARG A 55 -3.74 2.09 -3.69
C ARG A 55 -3.27 3.44 -3.15
N LEU A 56 -4.13 4.45 -3.15
CA LEU A 56 -3.81 5.80 -2.70
C LEU A 56 -3.57 5.87 -1.20
N SER A 57 -4.30 5.08 -0.41
CA SER A 57 -4.05 4.97 1.04
C SER A 57 -2.67 4.37 1.32
N ALA A 58 -2.29 3.32 0.58
CA ALA A 58 -0.96 2.73 0.69
C ALA A 58 0.16 3.67 0.20
N LEU A 59 -0.09 4.49 -0.83
CA LEU A 59 0.85 5.51 -1.29
C LEU A 59 0.99 6.65 -0.28
N LYS A 60 -0.11 7.11 0.32
CA LYS A 60 -0.10 8.14 1.37
C LYS A 60 0.63 7.66 2.63
N ALA A 61 0.42 6.40 3.03
CA ALA A 61 1.17 5.79 4.11
C ALA A 61 2.68 5.74 3.81
N ARG A 62 3.06 5.36 2.58
CA ARG A 62 4.45 5.37 2.10
C ARG A 62 5.04 6.77 1.99
N GLY A 63 4.25 7.81 1.67
CA GLY A 63 4.72 9.19 1.67
C GLY A 63 4.95 9.76 3.08
N SER A 64 4.32 9.18 4.10
CA SER A 64 4.50 9.58 5.52
C SER A 64 5.65 8.88 6.23
N GLY A 65 6.20 7.83 5.62
CA GLY A 65 7.44 7.22 6.05
C GLY A 65 8.38 7.26 4.87
N ALA A 66 9.31 8.22 4.88
CA ALA A 66 10.55 8.05 4.12
C ALA A 66 11.12 6.69 4.50
N THR A 67 10.78 5.66 3.72
CA THR A 67 11.54 4.44 3.68
C THR A 67 12.86 4.93 3.15
N SER A 68 13.78 5.21 4.06
CA SER A 68 15.21 5.22 3.82
C SER A 68 15.42 4.23 2.68
N ASP A 69 15.79 4.74 1.51
CA ASP A 69 16.38 3.95 0.44
C ASP A 69 17.63 3.32 1.04
N LYS A 70 17.43 2.30 1.86
CA LYS A 70 18.48 1.63 2.60
C LYS A 70 19.07 0.70 1.57
N VAL A 71 19.84 1.30 0.67
CA VAL A 71 20.78 0.62 -0.20
C VAL A 71 21.73 -0.07 0.76
N VAL A 72 21.44 -1.34 1.05
CA VAL A 72 22.36 -2.17 1.81
C VAL A 72 23.51 -2.45 0.85
N ALA A 73 24.71 -1.99 1.21
CA ALA A 73 25.90 -2.27 0.44
C ALA A 73 26.04 -3.78 0.24
N PHE A 74 26.40 -4.18 -0.98
CA PHE A 74 26.64 -5.57 -1.30
C PHE A 74 27.75 -6.13 -0.39
N ASP A 75 27.41 -7.12 0.43
CA ASP A 75 28.35 -7.80 1.32
C ASP A 75 28.55 -9.25 0.86
N ALA A 76 29.64 -9.48 0.14
CA ALA A 76 30.04 -10.80 -0.35
C ALA A 76 30.31 -11.80 0.78
N ALA A 77 30.62 -11.34 2.00
CA ALA A 77 30.88 -12.23 3.12
C ALA A 77 29.64 -13.03 3.55
N ARG A 78 28.44 -12.50 3.30
CA ARG A 78 27.17 -13.17 3.62
C ARG A 78 26.86 -14.38 2.73
N PHE A 79 27.51 -14.47 1.57
CA PHE A 79 27.30 -15.51 0.59
C PHE A 79 28.45 -16.55 0.57
N ARG A 80 29.39 -16.45 1.51
CA ARG A 80 30.42 -17.47 1.64
C ARG A 80 29.83 -18.73 2.26
N LYS A 81 30.01 -19.85 1.57
CA LYS A 81 29.71 -21.19 2.09
C LYS A 81 30.51 -21.39 3.37
N SER A 82 29.84 -21.55 4.50
CA SER A 82 30.48 -21.95 5.74
C SER A 82 31.01 -23.36 5.55
N ASN A 83 32.30 -23.51 5.25
CA ASN A 83 32.99 -24.77 5.42
C ASN A 83 33.14 -24.99 6.92
N ALA A 84 32.08 -25.48 7.56
CA ALA A 84 32.21 -26.19 8.82
C ALA A 84 32.97 -27.50 8.51
N SER A 85 34.29 -27.43 8.53
CA SER A 85 35.13 -28.62 8.63
C SER A 85 35.37 -28.88 10.12
N PRO A 86 35.03 -30.06 10.65
CA PRO A 86 35.36 -30.42 12.02
C PRO A 86 36.87 -30.53 12.15
N GLN A 87 37.47 -29.76 13.07
CA GLN A 87 38.83 -30.00 13.52
C GLN A 87 38.84 -31.29 14.35
N ASN A 88 39.27 -32.38 13.74
CA ASN A 88 39.98 -33.43 14.47
C ASN A 88 41.44 -32.98 14.55
N GLU A 89 41.87 -32.55 15.75
CA GLU A 89 43.28 -32.56 16.12
C GLU A 89 43.44 -33.60 17.22
N ASP A 90 44.04 -34.73 16.84
CA ASP A 90 44.65 -35.70 17.73
C ASP A 90 46.14 -35.33 17.94
N ALA A 91 46.70 -35.79 19.07
CA ALA A 91 48.10 -35.80 19.50
C ALA A 91 48.61 -34.70 20.48
N GLY A 92 48.50 -35.02 21.78
CA GLY A 92 49.62 -35.29 22.70
C GLY A 92 50.64 -34.20 23.08
N ALA A 93 50.74 -33.91 24.40
CA ALA A 93 51.96 -34.04 25.22
C ALA A 93 51.79 -33.36 26.60
N SER A 94 51.80 -34.14 27.68
CA SER A 94 52.63 -33.98 28.91
C SER A 94 52.26 -35.08 29.91
#